data_AF-A0A512D3B3-F1
#
_entry.id   AF-A0A512D3B3-F1
#
_cell.length_a   1.000
_cell.length_b   1.000
_cell.length_c   1.000
_cell.angle_alpha   90.00
_cell.angle_beta   90.00
_cell.angle_gamma   90.00
#
_symmetry.space_group_name_H-M   'P 1'
#
loop_
_entity.id
_entity.type
_entity.pdbx_description
1 polymer ?
#
loop_
_entity_poly.entity_id
_entity_poly.type
_entity_poly.pdbx_seq_one_letter_code
_entity_poly.pdbx_strand_id
1 'polypeptide(L)'
;MYGNDVIDPNEPLNAAETDAYDAATAHEDQRDAVGDDFEALIAADQRIEPRDAMPDTYRETLIRQIAQHAHSEIIGMQPEGNWITRAPSLRRKAILIAKVQDEAGHGLYLYSAAETLGIDRQELLDRLHDGKQKYSSIFNYPTLTWADCGAIGWLVDGAAIMNQVPLCRCSYGPYARAMIRVCKEESFHQRQGFEILWNLMRGTESQRAMAQDAADRWWWPALAMFGPPDTGEAAKGGHTAQSMAWGIKRFSNDDLRQKFVDMMVPQAEKLGIVLPDPDLRWNPERGHYDFGEVDWDEFWRVLRGDGACNAERIAHRRRAHEEGAWVREAANAYAAKQATREQQQQQKESAA
;
A
#
# COMPACT_ATOMS: atom_id res chain seq x y z
N MET A 1 -4.75 -19.55 -13.93
CA MET A 1 -4.00 -18.49 -13.24
C MET A 1 -2.56 -18.61 -13.68
N TYR A 2 -1.90 -17.51 -14.06
CA TYR A 2 -0.54 -17.55 -14.62
C TYR A 2 0.40 -18.14 -13.57
N GLY A 3 0.75 -19.42 -13.76
CA GLY A 3 1.42 -20.26 -12.78
C GLY A 3 2.81 -19.75 -12.43
N ASN A 4 3.16 -19.90 -11.16
CA ASN A 4 4.44 -19.54 -10.62
C ASN A 4 5.34 -20.78 -10.62
N ASP A 5 6.07 -20.99 -11.72
CA ASP A 5 6.77 -22.27 -11.99
C ASP A 5 8.15 -22.37 -11.31
N VAL A 6 8.56 -21.36 -10.52
CA VAL A 6 9.97 -21.18 -10.09
C VAL A 6 10.22 -21.37 -8.59
N ILE A 7 9.18 -21.45 -7.77
CA ILE A 7 9.28 -21.69 -6.33
C ILE A 7 8.22 -22.72 -5.95
N ASP A 8 8.46 -23.50 -4.91
CA ASP A 8 7.40 -24.34 -4.34
C ASP A 8 6.17 -23.46 -4.07
N PRO A 9 5.02 -23.73 -4.70
CA PRO A 9 3.82 -22.93 -4.49
C PRO A 9 3.35 -22.96 -3.03
N ASN A 10 3.85 -23.88 -2.20
CA ASN A 10 3.56 -23.99 -0.77
C ASN A 10 4.59 -23.28 0.12
N GLU A 11 5.69 -22.76 -0.43
CA GLU A 11 6.68 -21.98 0.34
C GLU A 11 6.22 -20.51 0.37
N PRO A 12 5.94 -19.94 1.57
CA PRO A 12 5.46 -18.57 1.69
C PRO A 12 6.58 -17.57 1.36
N LEU A 13 6.27 -16.56 0.53
CA LEU A 13 7.18 -15.46 0.19
C LEU A 13 6.82 -14.14 0.85
N ASN A 14 5.62 -14.02 1.40
CA ASN A 14 5.19 -12.76 2.01
C ASN A 14 4.29 -13.04 3.21
N ALA A 15 4.08 -12.02 4.04
CA ALA A 15 3.31 -12.17 5.28
C ALA A 15 1.87 -12.64 5.06
N ALA A 16 1.28 -12.37 3.88
CA ALA A 16 -0.07 -12.79 3.52
C ALA A 16 -0.20 -14.30 3.23
N GLU A 17 0.93 -15.00 3.06
CA GLU A 17 1.00 -16.45 2.82
C GLU A 17 1.39 -17.23 4.10
N THR A 18 1.47 -16.56 5.26
CA THR A 18 1.86 -17.17 6.54
C THR A 18 0.69 -17.21 7.53
N ASP A 19 0.86 -17.97 8.62
CA ASP A 19 -0.09 -17.99 9.75
C ASP A 19 -0.38 -16.60 10.34
N ALA A 20 0.50 -15.61 10.11
CA ALA A 20 0.26 -14.23 10.52
C ALA A 20 -0.99 -13.63 9.86
N TYR A 21 -1.28 -14.00 8.61
CA TYR A 21 -2.47 -13.56 7.91
C TYR A 21 -3.74 -14.21 8.46
N ASP A 22 -3.72 -15.52 8.68
CA ASP A 22 -4.84 -16.24 9.28
C ASP A 22 -5.16 -15.69 10.67
N ALA A 23 -4.12 -15.46 11.48
CA ALA A 23 -4.27 -14.82 12.80
C ALA A 23 -4.83 -13.39 12.69
N ALA A 24 -4.36 -12.58 11.73
CA ALA A 24 -4.83 -11.21 11.57
C ALA A 24 -6.28 -11.11 11.08
N THR A 25 -6.76 -12.11 10.33
CA THR A 25 -8.13 -12.15 9.81
C THR A 25 -9.14 -12.85 10.73
N ALA A 26 -8.66 -13.70 11.65
CA ALA A 26 -9.49 -14.46 12.59
C ALA A 26 -10.12 -13.54 13.67
N HIS A 27 -11.32 -13.00 13.42
CA HIS A 27 -12.06 -12.14 14.34
C HIS A 27 -13.32 -12.81 14.87
N GLU A 28 -13.38 -12.99 16.18
CA GLU A 28 -14.60 -13.36 16.88
C GLU A 28 -15.35 -12.09 17.30
N ASP A 29 -16.52 -11.88 16.70
CA ASP A 29 -17.38 -10.75 17.02
C ASP A 29 -18.17 -11.04 18.30
N GLN A 30 -17.80 -10.34 19.37
CA GLN A 30 -18.44 -10.44 20.69
C GLN A 30 -19.09 -9.11 21.09
N ARG A 31 -19.37 -8.25 20.11
CA ARG A 31 -19.91 -6.91 20.34
C ARG A 31 -21.18 -6.90 21.18
N ASP A 32 -22.08 -7.86 20.97
CA ASP A 32 -23.33 -7.99 21.74
C ASP A 32 -23.09 -8.15 23.25
N ALA A 33 -21.94 -8.70 23.66
CA ALA A 33 -21.56 -8.86 25.06
C ALA A 33 -20.84 -7.64 25.65
N VAL A 34 -20.22 -6.80 24.82
CA VAL A 34 -19.41 -5.63 25.23
C VAL A 34 -20.25 -4.34 25.27
N GLY A 35 -21.21 -4.21 24.37
CA GLY A 35 -22.00 -2.99 24.18
C GLY A 35 -21.37 -2.01 23.18
N ASP A 36 -21.82 -0.76 23.19
CA ASP A 36 -21.47 0.26 22.17
C ASP A 36 -20.50 1.36 22.68
N ASP A 37 -19.94 1.21 23.89
CA ASP A 37 -18.96 2.16 24.42
C ASP A 37 -17.61 2.01 23.72
N PHE A 38 -17.04 3.12 23.22
CA PHE A 38 -15.82 3.11 22.44
C PHE A 38 -14.63 2.48 23.18
N GLU A 39 -14.39 2.86 24.43
CA GLU A 39 -13.25 2.36 25.20
C GLU A 39 -13.43 0.87 25.53
N ALA A 40 -14.65 0.44 25.84
CA ALA A 40 -14.96 -0.97 26.05
C ALA A 40 -14.75 -1.81 24.78
N LEU A 41 -15.18 -1.31 23.61
CA LEU A 41 -14.98 -1.97 22.32
C LEU A 41 -13.48 -2.11 22.00
N ILE A 42 -12.69 -1.04 22.14
CA ILE A 42 -11.24 -1.08 21.92
C ILE A 42 -10.56 -2.05 22.89
N ALA A 43 -10.90 -2.01 24.18
CA ALA A 43 -10.32 -2.89 25.19
C ALA A 43 -10.64 -4.38 24.96
N ALA A 44 -11.81 -4.67 24.40
CA ALA A 44 -12.26 -6.02 24.06
C ALA A 44 -11.85 -6.47 22.64
N ASP A 45 -10.97 -5.72 21.97
CA ASP A 45 -10.52 -5.97 20.60
C ASP A 45 -11.66 -6.07 19.56
N GLN A 46 -12.75 -5.35 19.81
CA GLN A 46 -13.92 -5.29 18.93
C GLN A 46 -13.78 -4.17 17.90
N ARG A 47 -14.48 -4.33 16.78
CA ARG A 47 -14.45 -3.36 15.68
C ARG A 47 -15.41 -2.20 15.91
N ILE A 48 -14.88 -1.00 15.68
CA ILE A 48 -15.64 0.24 15.51
C ILE A 48 -16.22 0.27 14.08
N GLU A 49 -17.50 0.54 13.97
CA GLU A 49 -18.28 0.60 12.74
C GLU A 49 -18.77 2.04 12.46
N PRO A 50 -19.21 2.36 11.22
CA PRO A 50 -19.50 3.75 10.81
C PRO A 50 -20.57 4.47 11.64
N ARG A 51 -21.49 3.74 12.26
CA ARG A 51 -22.59 4.30 13.06
C ARG A 51 -22.24 4.49 14.54
N ASP A 52 -21.06 4.03 14.95
CA ASP A 52 -20.66 4.08 16.34
C ASP A 52 -20.23 5.48 16.74
N ALA A 53 -20.44 5.81 18.00
CA ALA A 53 -19.76 6.92 18.61
C ALA A 53 -18.25 6.63 18.65
N MET A 54 -17.45 7.57 18.19
CA MET A 54 -15.99 7.50 18.24
C MET A 54 -15.41 8.89 18.47
N PRO A 55 -14.24 9.03 19.13
CA PRO A 55 -13.59 10.31 19.28
C PRO A 55 -13.28 10.98 17.93
N ASP A 56 -13.44 12.30 17.83
CA ASP A 56 -13.12 13.03 16.61
C ASP A 56 -11.64 12.87 16.22
N THR A 57 -10.74 12.83 17.20
CA THR A 57 -9.31 12.58 16.97
C THR A 57 -9.02 11.19 16.42
N TYR A 58 -9.82 10.17 16.80
CA TYR A 58 -9.75 8.83 16.23
C TYR A 58 -10.21 8.83 14.77
N ARG A 59 -11.35 9.46 14.50
CA ARG A 59 -11.91 9.66 13.15
C ARG A 59 -10.93 10.36 12.23
N GLU A 60 -10.36 11.49 12.66
CA GLU A 60 -9.38 12.28 11.89
C GLU A 60 -8.09 11.49 11.62
N THR A 61 -7.61 10.72 12.61
CA THR A 61 -6.43 9.86 12.46
C THR A 61 -6.65 8.80 11.39
N LEU A 62 -7.81 8.15 11.38
CA LEU A 62 -8.18 7.17 10.37
C LEU A 62 -8.39 7.80 9.00
N ILE A 63 -9.09 8.94 8.91
CA ILE A 63 -9.24 9.68 7.65
C ILE A 63 -7.86 9.98 7.06
N ARG A 64 -6.93 10.49 7.87
CA ARG A 64 -5.55 10.77 7.43
C ARG A 64 -4.86 9.50 6.93
N GLN A 65 -4.89 8.42 7.71
CA GLN A 65 -4.17 7.19 7.37
C GLN A 65 -4.76 6.48 6.15
N ILE A 66 -6.07 6.29 6.11
CA ILE A 66 -6.76 5.61 5.00
C ILE A 66 -6.64 6.43 3.72
N ALA A 67 -6.74 7.76 3.79
CA ALA A 67 -6.54 8.63 2.62
C ALA A 67 -5.10 8.53 2.11
N GLN A 68 -4.09 8.60 2.98
CA GLN A 68 -2.69 8.43 2.59
C GLN A 68 -2.45 7.07 1.94
N HIS A 69 -3.11 6.01 2.43
CA HIS A 69 -3.08 4.69 1.81
C HIS A 69 -3.74 4.70 0.42
N ALA A 70 -4.94 5.26 0.28
CA ALA A 70 -5.64 5.37 -1.01
C ALA A 70 -4.88 6.22 -2.04
N HIS A 71 -4.18 7.27 -1.58
CA HIS A 71 -3.30 8.08 -2.42
C HIS A 71 -2.07 7.29 -2.85
N SER A 72 -1.55 6.44 -1.96
CA SER A 72 -0.42 5.55 -2.25
C SER A 72 -0.75 4.63 -3.42
N GLU A 73 -1.93 4.00 -3.43
CA GLU A 73 -2.36 3.18 -4.57
C GLU A 73 -2.38 3.96 -5.89
N ILE A 74 -3.03 5.13 -5.91
CA ILE A 74 -3.15 5.93 -7.14
C ILE A 74 -1.79 6.41 -7.65
N ILE A 75 -0.91 6.86 -6.76
CA ILE A 75 0.40 7.37 -7.15
C ILE A 75 1.34 6.21 -7.52
N GLY A 76 1.17 5.04 -6.89
CA GLY A 76 1.93 3.81 -7.17
C GLY A 76 1.73 3.27 -8.57
N MET A 77 0.56 3.48 -9.17
CA MET A 77 0.30 3.14 -10.57
C MET A 77 1.27 3.83 -11.56
N GLN A 78 1.85 4.98 -11.20
CA GLN A 78 2.68 5.78 -12.12
C GLN A 78 4.07 5.17 -12.41
N PRO A 79 4.92 4.84 -11.41
CA PRO A 79 6.22 4.22 -11.66
C PRO A 79 6.12 2.90 -12.43
N GLU A 80 5.10 2.08 -12.18
CA GLU A 80 4.90 0.82 -12.91
C GLU A 80 4.19 1.01 -14.26
N GLY A 81 3.23 1.93 -14.33
CA GLY A 81 2.60 2.38 -15.57
C GLY A 81 3.60 2.86 -16.61
N ASN A 82 4.71 3.47 -16.16
CA ASN A 82 5.85 3.86 -16.98
C ASN A 82 6.37 2.70 -17.86
N TRP A 83 6.34 1.46 -17.36
CA TRP A 83 6.90 0.29 -18.03
C TRP A 83 5.89 -0.58 -18.79
N ILE A 84 4.58 -0.31 -18.68
CA ILE A 84 3.53 -1.08 -19.38
C ILE A 84 3.79 -1.17 -20.89
N THR A 85 4.18 -0.07 -21.53
CA THR A 85 4.42 -0.06 -22.99
C THR A 85 5.73 -0.75 -23.37
N ARG A 86 6.68 -0.88 -22.44
CA ARG A 86 8.08 -1.31 -22.65
C ARG A 86 8.41 -2.67 -22.02
N ALA A 87 7.46 -3.33 -21.39
CA ALA A 87 7.65 -4.65 -20.82
C ALA A 87 8.22 -5.65 -21.85
N PRO A 88 9.23 -6.47 -21.48
CA PRO A 88 10.06 -7.23 -22.42
C PRO A 88 9.36 -8.44 -23.04
N SER A 89 8.15 -8.78 -22.59
CA SER A 89 7.34 -9.84 -23.17
C SER A 89 5.85 -9.58 -22.98
N LEU A 90 5.01 -10.18 -23.81
CA LEU A 90 3.55 -10.08 -23.68
C LEU A 90 3.06 -10.67 -22.34
N ARG A 91 3.69 -11.76 -21.86
CA ARG A 91 3.38 -12.34 -20.54
C ARG A 91 3.61 -11.32 -19.43
N ARG A 92 4.80 -10.69 -19.39
CA ARG A 92 5.11 -9.69 -18.36
C ARG A 92 4.28 -8.43 -18.50
N LYS A 93 3.97 -8.02 -19.74
CA LYS A 93 3.06 -6.90 -20.01
C LYS A 93 1.65 -7.16 -19.46
N ALA A 94 1.08 -8.34 -19.71
CA ALA A 94 -0.25 -8.70 -19.23
C ALA A 94 -0.31 -8.73 -17.69
N ILE A 95 0.72 -9.31 -17.04
CA ILE A 95 0.82 -9.34 -15.58
C ILE A 95 0.92 -7.92 -14.99
N LEU A 96 1.75 -7.06 -15.58
CA LEU A 96 1.91 -5.68 -15.10
C LEU A 96 0.62 -4.86 -15.26
N ILE A 97 -0.12 -5.05 -16.36
CA ILE A 97 -1.43 -4.41 -16.55
C ILE A 97 -2.42 -4.89 -15.49
N ALA A 98 -2.45 -6.19 -15.19
CA ALA A 98 -3.32 -6.74 -14.16
C ALA A 98 -2.99 -6.17 -12.77
N LYS A 99 -1.69 -6.09 -12.40
CA LYS A 99 -1.25 -5.47 -11.14
C LYS A 99 -1.69 -4.00 -11.03
N VAL A 100 -1.39 -3.18 -12.04
CA VAL A 100 -1.75 -1.74 -12.04
C VAL A 100 -3.27 -1.55 -12.07
N GLN A 101 -4.02 -2.49 -12.65
CA GLN A 101 -5.49 -2.50 -12.56
C GLN A 101 -5.97 -2.78 -11.14
N ASP A 102 -5.38 -3.75 -10.45
CA ASP A 102 -5.75 -4.11 -9.08
C ASP A 102 -5.41 -2.96 -8.11
N GLU A 103 -4.28 -2.27 -8.26
CA GLU A 103 -3.96 -1.04 -7.50
C GLU A 103 -5.05 0.03 -7.63
N ALA A 104 -5.60 0.23 -8.83
CA ALA A 104 -6.71 1.14 -9.02
C ALA A 104 -7.96 0.68 -8.24
N GLY A 105 -8.22 -0.63 -8.20
CA GLY A 105 -9.27 -1.26 -7.40
C GLY A 105 -9.06 -1.08 -5.90
N HIS A 106 -7.83 -1.28 -5.42
CA HIS A 106 -7.45 -1.10 -4.01
C HIS A 106 -7.66 0.35 -3.57
N GLY A 107 -7.25 1.30 -4.40
CA GLY A 107 -7.52 2.72 -4.17
C GLY A 107 -9.02 3.00 -4.00
N LEU A 108 -9.89 2.38 -4.83
CA LEU A 108 -11.34 2.51 -4.71
C LEU A 108 -11.88 1.90 -3.40
N TYR A 109 -11.38 0.74 -2.97
CA TYR A 109 -11.76 0.15 -1.68
C TYR A 109 -11.40 1.06 -0.51
N LEU A 110 -10.22 1.67 -0.56
CA LEU A 110 -9.72 2.55 0.49
C LEU A 110 -10.46 3.88 0.54
N TYR A 111 -10.76 4.51 -0.61
CA TYR A 111 -11.64 5.69 -0.62
C TYR A 111 -13.02 5.35 -0.06
N SER A 112 -13.59 4.21 -0.46
CA SER A 112 -14.89 3.76 0.08
C SER A 112 -14.83 3.60 1.59
N ALA A 113 -13.76 3.04 2.14
CA ALA A 113 -13.57 2.92 3.59
C ALA A 113 -13.43 4.30 4.27
N ALA A 114 -12.70 5.24 3.66
CA ALA A 114 -12.56 6.60 4.19
C ALA A 114 -13.91 7.35 4.19
N GLU A 115 -14.73 7.19 3.14
CA GLU A 115 -16.04 7.86 3.04
C GLU A 115 -17.01 7.44 4.15
N THR A 116 -16.86 6.23 4.69
CA THR A 116 -17.65 5.79 5.87
C THR A 116 -17.35 6.59 7.16
N LEU A 117 -16.27 7.38 7.19
CA LEU A 117 -15.96 8.30 8.28
C LEU A 117 -16.57 9.70 8.10
N GLY A 118 -17.26 9.94 6.97
CA GLY A 118 -17.99 11.18 6.68
C GLY A 118 -17.21 12.22 5.85
N ILE A 119 -16.06 11.85 5.26
CA ILE A 119 -15.32 12.70 4.32
C ILE A 119 -15.63 12.30 2.88
N ASP A 120 -15.63 13.26 1.96
CA ASP A 120 -15.85 12.98 0.53
C ASP A 120 -14.52 12.62 -0.18
N ARG A 121 -14.56 11.65 -1.11
CA ARG A 121 -13.37 11.28 -1.91
C ARG A 121 -12.80 12.46 -2.70
N GLN A 122 -13.63 13.34 -3.27
CA GLN A 122 -13.16 14.52 -4.01
C GLN A 122 -12.35 15.43 -3.08
N GLU A 123 -12.80 15.62 -1.84
CA GLU A 123 -12.05 16.42 -0.86
C GLU A 123 -10.68 15.80 -0.55
N LEU A 124 -10.61 14.48 -0.41
CA LEU A 124 -9.33 13.77 -0.24
C LEU A 124 -8.41 13.94 -1.45
N LEU A 125 -8.95 13.85 -2.66
CA LEU A 125 -8.18 14.08 -3.89
C LEU A 125 -7.68 15.53 -3.99
N ASP A 126 -8.48 16.52 -3.59
CA ASP A 126 -8.05 17.91 -3.56
C ASP A 126 -6.92 18.12 -2.54
N ARG A 127 -7.01 17.50 -1.36
CA ARG A 127 -5.93 17.51 -0.36
C ARG A 127 -4.65 16.87 -0.89
N LEU A 128 -4.73 15.81 -1.70
CA LEU A 128 -3.57 15.23 -2.40
C LEU A 128 -2.99 16.21 -3.42
N HIS A 129 -3.83 16.78 -4.29
CA HIS A 129 -3.40 17.70 -5.35
C HIS A 129 -2.71 18.96 -4.79
N ASP A 130 -3.21 19.47 -3.65
CA ASP A 130 -2.67 20.63 -2.94
C ASP A 130 -1.46 20.30 -2.04
N GLY A 131 -1.06 19.03 -1.94
CA GLY A 131 0.03 18.58 -1.06
C GLY A 131 -0.30 18.65 0.44
N LYS A 132 -1.57 18.79 0.82
CA LYS A 132 -2.05 18.77 2.21
C LYS A 132 -2.18 17.36 2.78
N GLN A 133 -2.28 16.35 1.92
CA GLN A 133 -2.18 14.94 2.28
C GLN A 133 -1.06 14.26 1.49
N LYS A 134 -0.43 13.27 2.13
CA LYS A 134 0.74 12.56 1.61
C LYS A 134 0.33 11.27 0.90
N TYR A 135 1.28 10.65 0.24
CA TYR A 135 1.27 9.27 -0.21
C TYR A 135 2.59 8.63 0.22
N SER A 136 2.75 7.32 0.05
CA SER A 136 3.96 6.59 0.44
C SER A 136 5.20 7.19 -0.22
N SER A 137 6.28 7.36 0.56
CA SER A 137 7.53 7.97 0.11
C SER A 137 8.13 7.23 -1.09
N ILE A 138 7.93 5.91 -1.16
CA ILE A 138 8.52 5.00 -2.13
C ILE A 138 8.18 5.33 -3.60
N PHE A 139 7.02 5.94 -3.86
CA PHE A 139 6.60 6.24 -5.23
C PHE A 139 7.27 7.49 -5.82
N ASN A 140 8.16 8.13 -5.06
CA ASN A 140 8.99 9.25 -5.50
C ASN A 140 10.33 8.82 -6.10
N TYR A 141 10.59 7.51 -6.19
CA TYR A 141 11.77 6.96 -6.82
C TYR A 141 11.48 6.59 -8.29
N PRO A 142 12.43 6.80 -9.22
CA PRO A 142 12.22 6.55 -10.64
C PRO A 142 12.41 5.07 -11.03
N THR A 143 11.61 4.59 -11.98
CA THR A 143 11.78 3.26 -12.58
C THR A 143 12.67 3.32 -13.83
N LEU A 144 13.98 3.13 -13.63
CA LEU A 144 15.00 3.39 -14.66
C LEU A 144 15.18 2.23 -15.65
N THR A 145 14.98 1.00 -15.20
CA THR A 145 15.14 -0.23 -15.97
C THR A 145 13.95 -1.17 -15.78
N TRP A 146 13.86 -2.24 -16.57
CA TRP A 146 12.80 -3.24 -16.38
C TRP A 146 12.93 -3.95 -15.02
N ALA A 147 14.15 -4.10 -14.50
CA ALA A 147 14.37 -4.73 -13.20
C ALA A 147 13.71 -3.96 -12.05
N ASP A 148 13.49 -2.66 -12.21
CA ASP A 148 12.76 -1.83 -11.24
C ASP A 148 11.33 -2.33 -11.02
N CYS A 149 10.64 -2.83 -12.05
CA CYS A 149 9.33 -3.47 -11.85
C CYS A 149 9.45 -4.75 -11.01
N GLY A 150 10.56 -5.48 -11.13
CA GLY A 150 10.85 -6.63 -10.28
C GLY A 150 11.15 -6.24 -8.84
N ALA A 151 11.94 -5.18 -8.63
CA ALA A 151 12.28 -4.66 -7.31
C ALA A 151 11.08 -4.04 -6.60
N ILE A 152 10.21 -3.31 -7.32
CA ILE A 152 8.94 -2.81 -6.78
C ILE A 152 8.07 -4.00 -6.35
N GLY A 153 7.79 -4.92 -7.28
CA GLY A 153 6.96 -6.08 -6.93
C GLY A 153 7.56 -6.90 -5.78
N TRP A 154 8.86 -7.11 -5.71
CA TRP A 154 9.46 -7.92 -4.65
C TRP A 154 9.60 -7.18 -3.30
N LEU A 155 10.32 -6.05 -3.29
CA LEU A 155 10.67 -5.32 -2.06
C LEU A 155 9.56 -4.36 -1.62
N VAL A 156 8.99 -3.59 -2.55
CA VAL A 156 8.02 -2.54 -2.24
C VAL A 156 6.68 -3.17 -1.88
N ASP A 157 6.15 -4.08 -2.70
CA ASP A 157 4.91 -4.80 -2.34
C ASP A 157 5.16 -5.72 -1.13
N GLY A 158 6.36 -6.30 -1.00
CA GLY A 158 6.74 -7.07 0.19
C GLY A 158 6.65 -6.24 1.49
N ALA A 159 7.11 -4.99 1.45
CA ALA A 159 7.02 -4.06 2.57
C ALA A 159 5.56 -3.61 2.81
N ALA A 160 4.82 -3.35 1.73
CA ALA A 160 3.39 -3.02 1.80
C ALA A 160 2.58 -4.14 2.47
N ILE A 161 2.75 -5.39 2.02
CA ILE A 161 2.10 -6.58 2.62
C ILE A 161 2.48 -6.74 4.09
N MET A 162 3.77 -6.58 4.45
CA MET A 162 4.21 -6.66 5.84
C MET A 162 3.50 -5.63 6.73
N ASN A 163 3.24 -4.42 6.20
CA ASN A 163 2.51 -3.38 6.90
C ASN A 163 0.98 -3.61 6.89
N GLN A 164 0.44 -4.19 5.82
CA GLN A 164 -1.00 -4.35 5.60
C GLN A 164 -1.61 -5.55 6.30
N VAL A 165 -0.89 -6.67 6.41
CA VAL A 165 -1.41 -7.86 7.10
C VAL A 165 -1.86 -7.55 8.53
N PRO A 166 -1.07 -6.84 9.36
CA PRO A 166 -1.53 -6.40 10.68
C PRO A 166 -2.78 -5.49 10.66
N LEU A 167 -2.98 -4.73 9.58
CA LEU A 167 -4.13 -3.84 9.42
C LEU A 167 -5.43 -4.59 9.09
N CYS A 168 -5.39 -5.87 8.73
CA CYS A 168 -6.57 -6.76 8.74
C CYS A 168 -7.23 -6.84 10.13
N ARG A 169 -6.45 -6.54 11.18
CA ARG A 169 -6.89 -6.42 12.57
C ARG A 169 -7.07 -4.96 13.01
N CYS A 170 -7.11 -3.99 12.11
CA CYS A 170 -7.40 -2.60 12.50
C CYS A 170 -8.73 -2.52 13.27
N SER A 171 -8.79 -1.70 14.32
CA SER A 171 -9.99 -1.49 15.12
C SER A 171 -11.14 -0.86 14.33
N TYR A 172 -10.89 -0.19 13.21
CA TYR A 172 -11.97 0.30 12.33
C TYR A 172 -12.38 -0.74 11.30
N GLY A 173 -13.61 -1.25 11.44
CA GLY A 173 -14.14 -2.37 10.67
C GLY A 173 -14.06 -2.20 9.16
N PRO A 174 -14.52 -1.07 8.56
CA PRO A 174 -14.43 -0.85 7.12
C PRO A 174 -12.99 -0.93 6.60
N TYR A 175 -12.03 -0.37 7.34
CA TYR A 175 -10.63 -0.39 6.93
C TYR A 175 -10.02 -1.79 7.05
N ALA A 176 -10.27 -2.48 8.16
CA ALA A 176 -9.85 -3.88 8.35
C ALA A 176 -10.36 -4.80 7.23
N ARG A 177 -11.64 -4.66 6.85
CA ARG A 177 -12.24 -5.46 5.77
C ARG A 177 -11.67 -5.14 4.38
N ALA A 178 -11.29 -3.88 4.14
CA ALA A 178 -10.60 -3.52 2.91
C ALA A 178 -9.21 -4.20 2.85
N MET A 179 -8.44 -4.15 3.95
CA MET A 179 -7.11 -4.78 4.03
C MET A 179 -7.14 -6.29 3.80
N ILE A 180 -8.19 -6.99 4.25
CA ILE A 180 -8.37 -8.42 3.96
C ILE A 180 -8.43 -8.70 2.45
N ARG A 181 -9.08 -7.84 1.66
CA ARG A 181 -9.16 -8.02 0.20
C ARG A 181 -7.85 -7.64 -0.47
N VAL A 182 -7.33 -6.47 -0.12
CA VAL A 182 -6.06 -5.95 -0.65
C VAL A 182 -4.92 -6.95 -0.43
N CYS A 183 -4.74 -7.47 0.79
CA CYS A 183 -3.68 -8.45 1.08
C CYS A 183 -3.79 -9.75 0.27
N LYS A 184 -5.02 -10.21 -0.03
CA LYS A 184 -5.21 -11.42 -0.85
C LYS A 184 -4.81 -11.23 -2.30
N GLU A 185 -4.99 -10.02 -2.82
CA GLU A 185 -4.69 -9.68 -4.22
C GLU A 185 -3.21 -9.33 -4.38
N GLU A 186 -2.65 -8.53 -3.46
CA GLU A 186 -1.25 -8.10 -3.51
C GLU A 186 -0.23 -9.23 -3.32
N SER A 187 -0.55 -10.28 -2.55
CA SER A 187 0.35 -11.42 -2.37
C SER A 187 0.74 -12.06 -3.70
N PHE A 188 -0.19 -12.10 -4.65
CA PHE A 188 0.06 -12.57 -6.01
C PHE A 188 1.00 -11.62 -6.75
N HIS A 189 0.83 -10.30 -6.64
CA HIS A 189 1.69 -9.32 -7.30
C HIS A 189 3.13 -9.37 -6.81
N GLN A 190 3.31 -9.52 -5.49
CA GLN A 190 4.62 -9.62 -4.88
C GLN A 190 5.40 -10.83 -5.42
N ARG A 191 4.69 -11.95 -5.56
CA ARG A 191 5.23 -13.17 -6.15
C ARG A 191 5.71 -12.95 -7.58
N GLN A 192 4.95 -12.20 -8.38
CA GLN A 192 5.32 -11.87 -9.74
C GLN A 192 6.56 -10.96 -9.83
N GLY A 193 6.74 -10.04 -8.87
CA GLY A 193 7.95 -9.24 -8.72
C GLY A 193 9.20 -10.10 -8.48
N PHE A 194 9.11 -11.02 -7.52
CA PHE A 194 10.18 -11.99 -7.25
C PHE A 194 10.52 -12.79 -8.53
N GLU A 195 9.50 -13.27 -9.27
CA GLU A 195 9.69 -14.03 -10.50
C GLU A 195 10.39 -13.24 -11.63
N ILE A 196 10.26 -11.90 -11.64
CA ILE A 196 10.99 -11.05 -12.59
C ILE A 196 12.48 -11.10 -12.25
N LEU A 197 12.83 -10.83 -10.99
CA LEU A 197 14.23 -10.80 -10.54
C LEU A 197 14.87 -12.19 -10.65
N TRP A 198 14.14 -13.25 -10.31
CA TRP A 198 14.61 -14.63 -10.45
C TRP A 198 15.08 -14.96 -11.87
N ASN A 199 14.28 -14.56 -12.87
CA ASN A 199 14.59 -14.80 -14.27
C ASN A 199 15.75 -13.92 -14.76
N LEU A 200 15.83 -12.66 -14.32
CA LEU A 200 16.95 -11.79 -14.64
C LEU A 200 18.26 -12.30 -14.06
N MET A 201 18.24 -12.77 -12.81
CA MET A 201 19.42 -13.29 -12.13
C MET A 201 19.96 -14.59 -12.74
N ARG A 202 19.13 -15.32 -13.48
CA ARG A 202 19.49 -16.53 -14.25
C ARG A 202 19.76 -16.24 -15.73
N GLY A 203 19.71 -14.98 -16.11
CA GLY A 203 19.90 -14.52 -17.48
C GLY A 203 21.36 -14.28 -17.85
N THR A 204 21.56 -13.31 -18.75
CA THR A 204 22.88 -12.80 -19.11
C THR A 204 23.53 -12.01 -17.97
N GLU A 205 24.82 -11.70 -18.12
CA GLU A 205 25.52 -10.79 -17.19
C GLU A 205 24.85 -9.42 -17.09
N SER A 206 24.40 -8.86 -18.22
CA SER A 206 23.66 -7.60 -18.24
C SER A 206 22.32 -7.66 -17.52
N GLN A 207 21.62 -8.81 -17.56
CA GLN A 207 20.37 -9.01 -16.82
C GLN A 207 20.62 -9.13 -15.31
N ARG A 208 21.67 -9.86 -14.90
CA ARG A 208 22.12 -9.91 -13.50
C ARG A 208 22.48 -8.53 -12.96
N ALA A 209 23.30 -7.78 -13.71
CA ALA A 209 23.71 -6.43 -13.31
C ALA A 209 22.51 -5.48 -13.19
N MET A 210 21.54 -5.57 -14.11
CA MET A 210 20.31 -4.78 -14.05
C MET A 210 19.46 -5.12 -12.82
N ALA A 211 19.34 -6.41 -12.47
CA ALA A 211 18.61 -6.85 -11.28
C ALA A 211 19.29 -6.39 -9.98
N GLN A 212 20.62 -6.48 -9.92
CA GLN A 212 21.40 -6.01 -8.78
C GLN A 212 21.27 -4.49 -8.60
N ASP A 213 21.45 -3.71 -9.68
CA ASP A 213 21.28 -2.24 -9.65
C ASP A 213 19.88 -1.81 -9.18
N ALA A 214 18.83 -2.53 -9.59
CA ALA A 214 17.49 -2.25 -9.08
C ALA A 214 17.40 -2.56 -7.58
N ALA A 215 17.86 -3.72 -7.11
CA ALA A 215 17.84 -4.04 -5.69
C ALA A 215 18.63 -3.01 -4.85
N ASP A 216 19.78 -2.56 -5.36
CA ASP A 216 20.63 -1.56 -4.72
C ASP A 216 19.90 -0.24 -4.49
N ARG A 217 19.14 0.22 -5.50
CA ARG A 217 18.40 1.48 -5.45
C ARG A 217 17.10 1.39 -4.64
N TRP A 218 16.46 0.22 -4.58
CA TRP A 218 15.13 0.06 -3.97
C TRP A 218 15.15 -0.48 -2.54
N TRP A 219 16.25 -1.07 -2.07
CA TRP A 219 16.37 -1.63 -0.70
C TRP A 219 16.08 -0.60 0.39
N TRP A 220 16.89 0.46 0.49
CA TRP A 220 16.75 1.47 1.55
C TRP A 220 15.41 2.22 1.49
N PRO A 221 14.91 2.62 0.30
CA PRO A 221 13.57 3.18 0.18
C PRO A 221 12.47 2.24 0.69
N ALA A 222 12.56 0.93 0.44
CA ALA A 222 11.59 -0.04 0.95
C ALA A 222 11.61 -0.13 2.48
N LEU A 223 12.80 -0.11 3.12
CA LEU A 223 12.91 -0.06 4.59
C LEU A 223 12.33 1.23 5.19
N ALA A 224 12.43 2.35 4.46
CA ALA A 224 11.88 3.63 4.88
C ALA A 224 10.34 3.68 4.80
N MET A 225 9.68 2.77 4.08
CA MET A 225 8.20 2.71 3.97
C MET A 225 7.52 2.45 5.31
N PHE A 226 8.20 1.75 6.23
CA PHE A 226 7.66 1.50 7.57
C PHE A 226 7.56 2.77 8.42
N GLY A 227 8.08 3.90 7.96
CA GLY A 227 8.06 5.18 8.67
C GLY A 227 9.28 5.37 9.57
N PRO A 228 9.33 6.49 10.32
CA PRO A 228 10.46 6.81 11.18
C PRO A 228 10.61 5.82 12.34
N PRO A 229 11.78 5.78 13.02
CA PRO A 229 11.98 4.99 14.22
C PRO A 229 10.97 5.32 15.31
N ASP A 230 10.65 4.35 16.18
CA ASP A 230 9.68 4.55 17.26
C ASP A 230 10.30 5.25 18.49
N THR A 231 11.63 5.37 18.52
CA THR A 231 12.37 6.06 19.59
C THR A 231 13.41 7.03 19.03
N GLY A 232 13.93 7.92 19.90
CA GLY A 232 14.96 8.89 19.52
C GLY A 232 14.42 10.17 18.88
N GLU A 233 15.31 10.94 18.27
CA GLU A 233 14.97 12.26 17.71
C GLU A 233 14.05 12.17 16.48
N ALA A 234 14.23 11.15 15.65
CA ALA A 234 13.40 10.92 14.47
C ALA A 234 11.95 10.49 14.83
N ALA A 235 11.68 10.09 16.07
CA ALA A 235 10.34 9.75 16.55
C ALA A 235 9.49 10.97 16.96
N LYS A 236 10.08 12.18 17.04
CA LYS A 236 9.38 13.39 17.49
C LYS A 236 8.17 13.69 16.60
N GLY A 237 6.97 13.74 17.20
CA GLY A 237 5.71 13.97 16.50
C GLY A 237 5.05 12.70 15.92
N GLY A 238 5.55 11.51 16.27
CA GLY A 238 4.98 10.23 15.85
C GLY A 238 3.58 9.97 16.40
N HIS A 239 2.78 9.23 15.63
CA HIS A 239 1.42 8.81 16.01
C HIS A 239 1.36 7.38 16.57
N THR A 240 2.50 6.66 16.63
CA THR A 240 2.55 5.22 16.94
C THR A 240 1.83 4.89 18.26
N ALA A 241 2.19 5.55 19.36
CA ALA A 241 1.63 5.22 20.68
C ALA A 241 0.10 5.33 20.72
N GLN A 242 -0.46 6.42 20.20
CA GLN A 242 -1.90 6.63 20.18
C GLN A 242 -2.61 5.68 19.20
N SER A 243 -2.04 5.47 18.01
CA SER A 243 -2.58 4.53 17.03
C SER A 243 -2.56 3.08 17.55
N MET A 244 -1.58 2.70 18.36
CA MET A 244 -1.54 1.40 19.02
C MET A 244 -2.55 1.31 20.16
N ALA A 245 -2.68 2.34 20.99
CA ALA A 245 -3.67 2.38 22.06
C ALA A 245 -5.11 2.25 21.53
N TRP A 246 -5.40 2.83 20.37
CA TRP A 246 -6.69 2.68 19.69
C TRP A 246 -6.80 1.44 18.79
N GLY A 247 -5.81 0.55 18.75
CA GLY A 247 -5.84 -0.63 17.89
C GLY A 247 -5.87 -0.34 16.37
N ILE A 248 -5.58 0.89 15.95
CA ILE A 248 -5.42 1.25 14.53
C ILE A 248 -4.16 0.59 13.97
N LYS A 249 -3.08 0.58 14.77
CA LYS A 249 -1.80 -0.03 14.45
C LYS A 249 -1.53 -1.15 15.46
N ARG A 250 -1.05 -2.32 14.99
CA ARG A 250 -0.83 -3.49 15.86
C ARG A 250 0.63 -3.74 16.21
N PHE A 251 1.56 -3.22 15.42
CA PHE A 251 3.00 -3.34 15.62
C PHE A 251 3.66 -1.97 15.49
N SER A 252 4.85 -1.81 16.08
CA SER A 252 5.64 -0.60 15.91
C SER A 252 6.24 -0.52 14.48
N ASN A 253 6.77 0.64 14.08
CA ASN A 253 7.42 0.80 12.78
C ASN A 253 8.67 -0.09 12.72
N ASP A 254 9.44 -0.10 13.81
CA ASP A 254 10.69 -0.84 13.92
C ASP A 254 10.43 -2.36 13.96
N ASP A 255 9.37 -2.82 14.64
CA ASP A 255 8.98 -4.25 14.62
C ASP A 255 8.68 -4.75 13.21
N LEU A 256 7.93 -3.97 12.42
CA LEU A 256 7.57 -4.35 11.06
C LEU A 256 8.78 -4.29 10.12
N ARG A 257 9.65 -3.28 10.28
CA ARG A 257 10.89 -3.18 9.53
C ARG A 257 11.81 -4.37 9.81
N GLN A 258 11.98 -4.76 11.08
CA GLN A 258 12.79 -5.92 11.45
C GLN A 258 12.23 -7.21 10.83
N LYS A 259 10.92 -7.46 10.97
CA LYS A 259 10.27 -8.64 10.36
C LYS A 259 10.42 -8.68 8.83
N PHE A 260 10.36 -7.51 8.18
CA PHE A 260 10.60 -7.40 6.75
C PHE A 260 12.03 -7.78 6.38
N VAL A 261 13.04 -7.27 7.09
CA VAL A 261 14.44 -7.63 6.86
C VAL A 261 14.63 -9.15 7.03
N ASP A 262 14.15 -9.73 8.12
CA ASP A 262 14.27 -11.17 8.38
C ASP A 262 13.62 -12.04 7.29
N MET A 263 12.56 -11.53 6.66
CA MET A 263 11.87 -12.18 5.55
C MET A 263 12.58 -12.00 4.20
N MET A 264 13.16 -10.84 3.94
CA MET A 264 13.77 -10.51 2.64
C MET A 264 15.19 -11.05 2.47
N VAL A 265 15.97 -11.19 3.54
CA VAL A 265 17.36 -11.67 3.42
C VAL A 265 17.43 -13.09 2.82
N PRO A 266 16.69 -14.11 3.31
CA PRO A 266 16.68 -15.43 2.69
C PRO A 266 16.19 -15.42 1.23
N GLN A 267 15.30 -14.49 0.89
CA GLN A 267 14.81 -14.32 -0.48
C GLN A 267 15.90 -13.74 -1.40
N ALA A 268 16.68 -12.77 -0.91
CA ALA A 268 17.81 -12.21 -1.63
C ALA A 268 18.88 -13.28 -1.91
N GLU A 269 19.20 -14.12 -0.91
CA GLU A 269 20.10 -15.26 -1.07
C GLU A 269 19.62 -16.22 -2.16
N LYS A 270 18.32 -16.54 -2.17
CA LYS A 270 17.68 -17.40 -3.18
C LYS A 270 17.70 -16.80 -4.59
N LEU A 271 17.55 -15.48 -4.69
CA LEU A 271 17.69 -14.74 -5.95
C LEU A 271 19.16 -14.64 -6.41
N GLY A 272 20.11 -14.76 -5.50
CA GLY A 272 21.53 -14.47 -5.73
C GLY A 272 21.84 -12.97 -5.76
N ILE A 273 20.98 -12.15 -5.14
CA ILE A 273 21.13 -10.69 -5.01
C ILE A 273 21.84 -10.39 -3.70
N VAL A 274 22.82 -9.47 -3.75
CA VAL A 274 23.46 -8.92 -2.55
C VAL A 274 22.68 -7.68 -2.13
N LEU A 275 22.19 -7.62 -0.89
CA LEU A 275 21.53 -6.40 -0.40
C LEU A 275 22.59 -5.32 -0.12
N PRO A 276 22.34 -4.03 -0.44
CA PRO A 276 23.33 -2.94 -0.36
C PRO A 276 23.51 -2.43 1.08
N ASP A 277 23.79 -3.35 2.00
CA ASP A 277 23.96 -3.08 3.43
C ASP A 277 25.18 -3.83 3.99
N PRO A 278 26.33 -3.15 4.15
CA PRO A 278 27.55 -3.74 4.70
C PRO A 278 27.42 -4.20 6.16
N ASP A 279 26.46 -3.65 6.91
CA ASP A 279 26.24 -3.99 8.33
C ASP A 279 25.27 -5.17 8.50
N LEU A 280 24.66 -5.63 7.41
CA LEU A 280 23.71 -6.73 7.41
C LEU A 280 24.35 -8.05 7.85
N ARG A 281 23.90 -8.60 8.98
CA ARG A 281 24.39 -9.88 9.50
C ARG A 281 23.38 -10.58 10.38
N TRP A 282 23.36 -11.91 10.31
CA TRP A 282 22.56 -12.72 11.23
C TRP A 282 23.09 -12.58 12.66
N ASN A 283 22.22 -12.22 13.60
CA ASN A 283 22.52 -12.17 15.01
C ASN A 283 21.85 -13.35 15.74
N PRO A 284 22.61 -14.41 16.11
CA PRO A 284 22.04 -15.60 16.73
C PRO A 284 21.52 -15.36 18.16
N GLU A 285 22.01 -14.33 18.86
CA GLU A 285 21.54 -14.00 20.21
C GLU A 285 20.15 -13.34 20.17
N ARG A 286 19.92 -12.49 19.16
CA ARG A 286 18.62 -11.84 18.95
C ARG A 286 17.64 -12.73 18.18
N GLY A 287 18.13 -13.66 17.36
CA GLY A 287 17.29 -14.42 16.42
C GLY A 287 16.78 -13.55 15.27
N HIS A 288 17.52 -12.51 14.91
CA HIS A 288 17.17 -11.49 13.92
C HIS A 288 18.41 -11.08 13.11
N TYR A 289 18.22 -10.51 11.93
CA TYR A 289 19.29 -9.79 11.24
C TYR A 289 19.53 -8.41 11.87
N ASP A 290 20.77 -8.11 12.20
CA ASP A 290 21.22 -6.72 12.38
C ASP A 290 21.37 -6.10 10.99
N PHE A 291 20.97 -4.83 10.80
CA PHE A 291 21.05 -4.09 9.54
C PHE A 291 21.46 -2.64 9.79
N GLY A 292 21.99 -1.99 8.76
CA GLY A 292 22.48 -0.60 8.83
C GLY A 292 21.38 0.44 8.99
N GLU A 293 21.78 1.69 9.19
CA GLU A 293 20.84 2.79 9.40
C GLU A 293 20.26 3.32 8.08
N VAL A 294 18.93 3.50 8.04
CA VAL A 294 18.25 4.18 6.94
C VAL A 294 18.67 5.65 6.91
N ASP A 295 18.93 6.21 5.72
CA ASP A 295 19.14 7.65 5.57
C ASP A 295 17.84 8.43 5.86
N TRP A 296 17.68 8.85 7.12
CA TRP A 296 16.52 9.60 7.57
C TRP A 296 16.47 11.02 6.99
N ASP A 297 17.60 11.62 6.64
CA ASP A 297 17.64 12.94 6.01
C ASP A 297 17.05 12.88 4.60
N GLU A 298 17.38 11.84 3.83
CA GLU A 298 16.72 11.51 2.57
C GLU A 298 15.23 11.25 2.79
N PHE A 299 14.85 10.39 3.74
CA PHE A 299 13.45 10.09 4.01
C PHE A 299 12.63 11.36 4.24
N TRP A 300 13.11 12.26 5.11
CA TRP A 300 12.40 13.50 5.42
C TRP A 300 12.40 14.50 4.24
N ARG A 301 13.47 14.53 3.44
CA ARG A 301 13.54 15.33 2.21
C ARG A 301 12.46 14.87 1.21
N VAL A 302 12.38 13.56 0.94
CA VAL A 302 11.36 12.97 0.06
C VAL A 302 9.96 13.22 0.60
N LEU A 303 9.74 13.05 1.90
CA LEU A 303 8.43 13.23 2.54
C LEU A 303 7.93 14.69 2.51
N ARG A 304 8.84 15.67 2.43
CA ARG A 304 8.54 17.10 2.29
C ARG A 304 8.33 17.55 0.84
N GLY A 305 8.45 16.66 -0.14
CA GLY A 305 8.24 16.97 -1.55
C GLY A 305 9.52 17.24 -2.36
N ASP A 306 10.70 16.97 -1.79
CA ASP A 306 12.02 17.26 -2.41
C ASP A 306 12.78 15.97 -2.79
N GLY A 307 12.05 14.94 -3.19
CA GLY A 307 12.58 13.71 -3.77
C GLY A 307 12.57 13.73 -5.30
N ALA A 308 13.18 12.71 -5.92
CA ALA A 308 13.47 12.68 -7.35
C ALA A 308 12.22 12.85 -8.24
N CYS A 309 11.08 12.27 -7.86
CA CYS A 309 9.87 12.30 -8.67
C CYS A 309 8.67 13.02 -8.03
N ASN A 310 8.78 13.61 -6.83
CA ASN A 310 7.62 14.21 -6.14
C ASN A 310 6.83 15.20 -7.01
N ALA A 311 7.54 16.17 -7.60
CA ALA A 311 6.94 17.18 -8.48
C ALA A 311 6.28 16.53 -9.72
N GLU A 312 6.94 15.55 -10.32
CA GLU A 312 6.41 14.82 -11.49
C GLU A 312 5.14 14.04 -11.15
N ARG A 313 5.11 13.32 -10.01
CA ARG A 313 3.97 12.48 -9.60
C ARG A 313 2.71 13.31 -9.40
N ILE A 314 2.82 14.43 -8.68
CA ILE A 314 1.70 15.33 -8.46
C ILE A 314 1.31 16.07 -9.74
N ALA A 315 2.27 16.54 -10.54
CA ALA A 315 1.98 17.22 -11.80
C ALA A 315 1.23 16.29 -12.77
N HIS A 316 1.63 15.02 -12.87
CA HIS A 316 0.93 14.02 -13.68
C HIS A 316 -0.50 13.80 -13.18
N ARG A 317 -0.68 13.60 -11.87
CA ARG A 317 -2.00 13.38 -11.28
C ARG A 317 -2.94 14.57 -11.49
N ARG A 318 -2.45 15.79 -11.27
CA ARG A 318 -3.21 17.03 -11.49
C ARG A 318 -3.58 17.20 -12.96
N ARG A 319 -2.63 17.00 -13.87
CA ARG A 319 -2.90 17.09 -15.31
C ARG A 319 -3.99 16.11 -15.73
N ALA A 320 -3.92 14.85 -15.32
CA ALA A 320 -4.96 13.87 -15.63
C ALA A 320 -6.33 14.27 -15.06
N HIS A 321 -6.36 14.89 -13.88
CA HIS A 321 -7.60 15.42 -13.30
C HIS A 321 -8.14 16.62 -14.09
N GLU A 322 -7.31 17.61 -14.38
CA GLU A 322 -7.68 18.85 -15.08
C GLU A 322 -8.10 18.57 -16.53
N GLU A 323 -7.30 17.82 -17.30
CA GLU A 323 -7.61 17.43 -18.68
C GLU A 323 -8.82 16.50 -18.78
N GLY A 324 -9.10 15.73 -17.72
CA GLY A 324 -10.28 14.88 -17.62
C GLY A 324 -11.57 15.60 -17.19
N ALA A 325 -11.53 16.91 -16.91
CA ALA A 325 -12.69 17.65 -16.40
C ALA A 325 -13.91 17.56 -17.33
N TRP A 326 -13.70 17.76 -18.63
CA TRP A 326 -14.79 17.70 -19.61
C TRP A 326 -15.48 16.33 -19.66
N VAL A 327 -14.76 15.23 -19.40
CA VAL A 327 -15.33 13.88 -19.36
C VAL A 327 -16.27 13.74 -18.14
N ARG A 328 -15.84 14.23 -16.98
CA ARG A 328 -16.66 14.21 -15.76
C ARG A 328 -17.90 15.09 -15.90
N GLU A 329 -17.74 16.29 -16.46
CA GLU A 329 -18.85 17.20 -16.77
C GLU A 329 -19.83 16.58 -17.77
N ALA A 330 -19.34 15.94 -18.82
CA ALA A 330 -20.18 15.25 -19.80
C ALA A 330 -20.97 14.09 -19.18
N ALA A 331 -20.33 13.28 -18.32
CA ALA A 331 -21.00 12.19 -17.60
C ALA A 331 -22.12 12.72 -16.69
N ASN A 332 -21.86 13.78 -15.92
CA ASN A 332 -22.85 14.42 -15.04
C ASN A 332 -24.02 15.01 -15.84
N ALA A 333 -23.75 15.72 -16.93
CA ALA A 333 -24.77 16.28 -17.80
C ALA A 333 -25.63 15.19 -18.47
N TYR A 334 -25.02 14.06 -18.85
CA TYR A 334 -25.74 12.91 -19.38
C TYR A 334 -26.65 12.27 -18.32
N ALA A 335 -26.14 12.01 -17.12
CA ALA A 335 -26.92 11.44 -16.01
C ALA A 335 -28.13 12.32 -15.63
N ALA A 336 -27.93 13.64 -15.53
CA ALA A 336 -29.02 14.59 -15.25
C ALA A 336 -30.14 14.55 -16.31
N LYS A 337 -29.77 14.43 -17.60
CA LYS A 337 -30.74 14.27 -18.69
C LYS A 337 -31.52 12.96 -18.58
N GLN A 338 -30.87 11.86 -18.21
CA GLN A 338 -31.54 10.56 -18.03
C GLN A 338 -32.52 10.60 -16.85
N ALA A 339 -32.08 11.11 -15.70
CA ALA A 339 -32.94 11.26 -14.52
C ALA A 339 -34.19 12.12 -14.81
N THR A 340 -34.03 13.20 -15.58
CA THR A 340 -35.17 14.04 -16.00
C THR A 340 -36.16 13.28 -16.89
N ARG A 341 -35.66 12.47 -17.83
CA ARG A 341 -36.50 11.66 -18.73
C ARG A 341 -37.26 10.57 -17.96
N GLU A 342 -36.59 9.90 -17.03
CA GLU A 342 -37.20 8.89 -16.16
C GLU A 342 -38.31 9.49 -15.30
N GLN A 343 -38.08 10.66 -14.68
CA GLN A 343 -39.11 11.37 -13.92
C GLN A 343 -40.32 11.75 -14.79
N GLN A 344 -40.09 12.27 -16.00
CA GLN A 344 -41.17 12.60 -16.93
C GLN A 344 -41.96 11.36 -17.37
N GLN A 345 -41.30 10.21 -17.53
CA GLN A 345 -41.95 8.96 -17.87
C GLN A 345 -42.79 8.44 -16.70
N GLN A 346 -42.25 8.40 -15.49
CA GLN A 346 -42.98 8.01 -14.27
C GLN A 346 -44.21 8.90 -14.02
N GLN A 347 -44.10 10.20 -14.28
CA GLN A 347 -45.23 11.14 -14.19
C GLN A 347 -46.32 10.84 -15.21
N LYS A 348 -45.94 10.48 -16.46
CA LYS A 348 -46.91 10.08 -17.49
C LYS A 348 -47.59 8.76 -17.15
N GLU A 349 -46.84 7.79 -16.64
CA GLU A 349 -47.36 6.47 -16.23
C GLU A 349 -48.27 6.57 -15.00
N SER A 350 -47.99 7.48 -14.05
CA SER A 350 -48.83 7.70 -12.87
C SER A 350 -50.09 8.52 -13.16
N ALA A 351 -50.14 9.20 -14.31
CA ALA A 351 -51.29 10.02 -14.74
C ALA A 351 -52.23 9.28 -15.71
N ALA A 352 -51.82 8.10 -16.20
CA ALA A 352 -52.61 7.19 -17.01
C ALA A 352 -53.28 6.13 -16.13
#